data_AF-A0A834BEX7-F1
#
_entry.id   AF-A0A834BEX7-F1
#
_cell.length_a   1.000
_cell.length_b   1.000
_cell.length_c   1.000
_cell.angle_alpha   90.00
_cell.angle_beta   90.00
_cell.angle_gamma   90.00
#
_symmetry.space_group_name_H-M   'P 1'
#
loop_
_entity.id
_entity.type
_entity.pdbx_description
1 polymer ?
#
loop_
_entity_poly.entity_id
_entity_poly.type
_entity_poly.pdbx_seq_one_letter_code
_entity_poly.pdbx_strand_id
1 'polypeptide(L)'
;MFEHFSVHLLMTLAHFRKVAGVINMFFRCPVEPQNRSRMNIPFRIGSAKGDDALEKRFLDKALELNMISLKGHRSVGGIRASLYNAVTIEDVQELAAFMKKFLEMHQL
;
A
#
# COMPACT_ATOMS: atom_id res chain seq x y z
N MET A 1 10.87 1.86 30.46
CA MET A 1 10.42 2.80 29.41
C MET A 1 11.03 2.53 28.02
N PHE A 2 12.05 1.65 27.87
CA PHE A 2 12.70 1.37 26.58
C PHE A 2 12.15 0.16 25.79
N GLU A 3 11.32 -0.71 26.39
CA GLU A 3 10.81 -1.89 25.68
C GLU A 3 9.67 -1.57 24.69
N HIS A 4 8.81 -0.59 24.99
CA HIS A 4 7.68 -0.23 24.12
C HIS A 4 8.09 0.34 22.76
N PHE A 5 9.26 0.98 22.66
CA PHE A 5 9.78 1.48 21.38
C PHE A 5 10.24 0.35 20.45
N SER A 6 10.73 -0.76 21.00
CA SER A 6 11.28 -1.87 20.22
C SER A 6 10.18 -2.69 19.53
N VAL A 7 9.08 -2.99 20.25
CA VAL A 7 7.96 -3.75 19.69
C VAL A 7 7.27 -2.97 18.56
N HIS A 8 7.12 -1.66 18.74
CA HIS A 8 6.47 -0.81 17.76
C HIS A 8 7.26 -0.71 16.45
N LEU A 9 8.58 -0.55 16.53
CA LEU A 9 9.47 -0.53 15.37
C LEU A 9 9.46 -1.86 14.59
N LEU A 10 9.32 -2.98 15.31
CA LEU A 10 9.19 -4.32 14.72
C LEU A 10 7.85 -4.50 14.00
N MET A 11 6.75 -4.01 14.57
CA MET A 11 5.42 -4.06 13.94
C MET A 11 5.38 -3.26 12.64
N THR A 12 5.88 -2.02 12.66
CA THR A 12 5.99 -1.19 11.45
C THR A 12 6.84 -1.86 10.37
N LEU A 13 7.91 -2.60 10.75
CA LEU A 13 8.69 -3.36 9.78
C LEU A 13 7.88 -4.47 9.13
N ALA A 14 7.10 -5.20 9.93
CA ALA A 14 6.29 -6.32 9.47
C ALA A 14 5.16 -5.83 8.53
N HIS A 15 4.50 -4.72 8.87
CA HIS A 15 3.52 -4.08 8.01
C HIS A 15 4.13 -3.65 6.67
N PHE A 16 5.25 -2.92 6.72
CA PHE A 16 5.93 -2.44 5.52
C PHE A 16 6.30 -3.60 4.60
N ARG A 17 6.89 -4.68 5.13
CA ARG A 17 7.31 -5.84 4.33
C ARG A 17 6.14 -6.52 3.62
N LYS A 18 4.96 -6.59 4.23
CA LYS A 18 3.77 -7.22 3.61
C LYS A 18 3.30 -6.43 2.39
N VAL A 19 3.16 -5.11 2.51
CA VAL A 19 2.71 -4.26 1.40
C VAL A 19 3.81 -4.09 0.35
N ALA A 20 5.04 -3.82 0.78
CA ALA A 20 6.20 -3.67 -0.12
C ALA A 20 6.49 -4.95 -0.91
N GLY A 21 6.21 -6.13 -0.34
CA GLY A 21 6.35 -7.42 -1.02
C GLY A 21 5.38 -7.63 -2.20
N VAL A 22 4.34 -6.82 -2.32
CA VAL A 22 3.38 -6.86 -3.45
C VAL A 22 3.71 -5.80 -4.52
N ILE A 23 4.59 -4.84 -4.22
CA ILE A 23 5.09 -3.86 -5.19
C ILE A 23 5.92 -4.57 -6.26
N ASN A 24 5.52 -4.43 -7.52
CA ASN A 24 6.10 -5.14 -8.66
C ASN A 24 5.97 -4.31 -9.96
N MET A 25 6.02 -4.95 -11.13
CA MET A 25 5.90 -4.26 -12.42
C MET A 25 4.53 -3.58 -12.63
N PHE A 26 3.49 -4.09 -11.98
CA PHE A 26 2.12 -3.57 -12.03
C PHE A 26 1.85 -2.55 -10.91
N PHE A 27 2.23 -2.84 -9.67
CA PHE A 27 2.18 -1.88 -8.56
C PHE A 27 3.54 -1.19 -8.41
N ARG A 28 3.69 0.04 -8.91
CA ARG A 28 4.98 0.74 -8.92
C ARG A 28 5.08 1.81 -7.86
N CYS A 29 6.05 1.68 -6.96
CA CYS A 29 6.41 2.76 -6.04
C CYS A 29 7.29 3.79 -6.78
N PRO A 30 6.89 5.08 -6.86
CA PRO A 30 7.68 6.12 -7.53
C PRO A 30 8.91 6.58 -6.73
N VAL A 31 9.09 6.05 -5.52
CA VAL A 31 10.21 6.40 -4.61
C VAL A 31 11.33 5.37 -4.75
N GLU A 32 12.56 5.86 -4.88
CA GLU A 32 13.76 5.03 -4.91
C GLU A 32 13.85 4.12 -3.68
N PRO A 33 14.28 2.85 -3.83
CA PRO A 33 14.28 1.86 -2.74
C PRO A 33 14.90 2.33 -1.42
N GLN A 34 16.04 3.03 -1.50
CA GLN A 34 16.79 3.56 -0.34
C GLN A 34 16.04 4.66 0.44
N ASN A 35 15.08 5.32 -0.20
CA ASN A 35 14.32 6.44 0.37
C ASN A 35 12.87 6.06 0.72
N ARG A 36 12.50 4.77 0.60
CA ARG A 36 11.12 4.32 0.86
C ARG A 36 10.78 4.44 2.33
N SER A 37 9.70 5.18 2.61
CA SER A 37 9.14 5.26 3.95
C SER A 37 8.56 3.91 4.37
N ARG A 38 8.78 3.54 5.63
CA ARG A 38 8.15 2.39 6.27
C ARG A 38 6.72 2.67 6.72
N MET A 39 6.32 3.95 6.77
CA MET A 39 5.02 4.40 7.25
C MET A 39 4.06 4.76 6.12
N ASN A 40 4.57 5.24 4.98
CA ASN A 40 3.74 5.72 3.89
C ASN A 40 4.26 5.14 2.58
N ILE A 41 3.48 4.22 2.00
CA ILE A 41 3.86 3.51 0.79
C ILE A 41 2.99 4.04 -0.36
N PRO A 42 3.46 5.06 -1.11
CA PRO A 42 2.80 5.48 -2.34
C PRO A 42 3.08 4.47 -3.45
N PHE A 43 2.08 4.18 -4.28
CA PHE A 43 2.25 3.39 -5.48
C PHE A 43 1.27 3.78 -6.59
N ARG A 44 1.68 3.52 -7.83
CA ARG A 44 0.91 3.66 -9.06
C ARG A 44 0.50 2.28 -9.56
N ILE A 45 -0.58 2.19 -10.32
CA ILE A 45 -1.08 0.92 -10.87
C ILE A 45 -0.92 0.87 -12.40
N GLY A 46 -0.56 -0.28 -12.94
CA GLY A 46 -0.44 -0.54 -14.39
C GLY A 46 0.88 -0.07 -15.02
N SER A 47 1.37 1.11 -14.66
CA SER A 47 2.64 1.65 -15.17
C SER A 47 3.37 2.52 -14.15
N ALA A 48 4.60 2.95 -14.48
CA ALA A 48 5.35 3.92 -13.65
C ALA A 48 4.65 5.29 -13.54
N LYS A 49 3.82 5.65 -14.53
CA LYS A 49 3.04 6.89 -14.53
C LYS A 49 1.63 6.69 -13.97
N GLY A 50 1.25 5.46 -13.64
CA GLY A 50 -0.12 5.08 -13.28
C GLY A 50 -1.04 4.93 -14.48
N ASP A 51 -2.18 4.32 -14.22
CA ASP A 51 -3.35 4.22 -15.08
C ASP A 51 -4.55 4.67 -14.23
N ASP A 52 -5.12 5.82 -14.58
CA ASP A 52 -6.17 6.46 -13.78
C ASP A 52 -7.44 5.60 -13.71
N ALA A 53 -7.73 4.80 -14.75
CA ALA A 53 -8.90 3.93 -14.76
C ALA A 53 -8.69 2.74 -13.81
N LEU A 54 -7.50 2.14 -13.80
CA LEU A 54 -7.14 1.09 -12.85
C LEU A 54 -7.07 1.62 -11.41
N GLU A 55 -6.48 2.79 -11.20
CA GLU A 55 -6.38 3.43 -9.88
C GLU A 55 -7.76 3.78 -9.32
N LYS A 56 -8.67 4.29 -10.16
CA LYS A 56 -10.07 4.51 -9.76
C LYS A 56 -10.76 3.21 -9.39
N ARG A 57 -10.68 2.17 -10.23
CA ARG A 57 -11.28 0.86 -9.94
C ARG A 57 -10.74 0.23 -8.66
N PHE A 58 -9.43 0.37 -8.41
CA PHE A 58 -8.81 -0.10 -7.18
C PHE A 58 -9.42 0.57 -5.96
N LEU A 59 -9.58 1.90 -5.99
CA LEU A 59 -10.19 2.66 -4.88
C LEU A 59 -11.67 2.31 -4.69
N ASP A 60 -12.43 2.16 -5.78
CA ASP A 60 -13.84 1.78 -5.71
C ASP A 60 -14.00 0.39 -5.08
N LYS A 61 -13.17 -0.60 -5.48
CA LYS A 61 -13.19 -1.95 -4.93
C LYS A 61 -12.68 -2.02 -3.49
N ALA A 62 -11.66 -1.22 -3.16
CA ALA A 62 -11.18 -1.10 -1.78
C ALA A 62 -12.28 -0.56 -0.86
N LEU A 63 -13.05 0.44 -1.31
CA LEU A 63 -14.17 0.99 -0.56
C LEU A 63 -15.29 -0.03 -0.33
N GLU A 64 -15.60 -0.88 -1.32
CA GLU A 64 -16.53 -2.02 -1.15
C GLU A 64 -16.09 -2.99 -0.05
N LEU A 65 -14.79 -3.09 0.21
CA LEU A 65 -14.19 -3.89 1.29
C LEU A 65 -13.95 -3.10 2.58
N ASN A 66 -14.51 -1.90 2.70
CA ASN A 66 -14.29 -0.98 3.83
C ASN A 66 -12.82 -0.55 4.04
N MET A 67 -11.96 -0.70 3.03
CA MET A 67 -10.58 -0.22 3.06
C MET A 67 -10.54 1.27 2.67
N ILE A 68 -10.55 2.15 3.67
CA ILE A 68 -10.65 3.60 3.49
C ILE A 68 -9.26 4.29 3.51
N SER A 69 -9.24 5.58 3.13
CA SER A 69 -8.04 6.44 3.18
C SER A 69 -6.85 5.99 2.33
N LEU A 70 -7.09 5.22 1.27
CA LEU A 70 -6.05 4.76 0.35
C LEU A 70 -5.76 5.71 -0.81
N LYS A 71 -6.56 6.75 -1.03
CA LYS A 71 -6.34 7.70 -2.14
C LYS A 71 -5.02 8.45 -1.94
N GLY A 72 -4.19 8.47 -2.98
CA GLY A 72 -2.92 9.19 -2.98
C GLY A 72 -3.10 10.70 -2.84
N HIS A 73 -2.01 11.38 -2.46
CA HIS A 73 -2.02 12.84 -2.34
C HIS A 73 -2.26 13.50 -3.70
N ARG A 74 -3.04 14.59 -3.73
CA ARG A 74 -3.44 15.29 -4.96
C ARG A 74 -2.29 15.68 -5.90
N SER A 75 -1.10 15.94 -5.36
CA SER A 75 0.09 16.32 -6.16
C SER A 75 0.85 15.14 -6.76
N VAL A 76 0.58 13.91 -6.30
CA VAL A 76 1.28 12.69 -6.72
C VAL A 76 0.34 11.77 -7.51
N GLY A 77 -0.95 11.78 -7.20
CA GLY A 77 -1.92 10.82 -7.73
C GLY A 77 -1.73 9.43 -7.14
N GLY A 78 -2.35 8.43 -7.76
CA GLY A 78 -2.20 7.03 -7.35
C GLY A 78 -2.81 6.68 -6.00
N ILE A 79 -2.19 5.69 -5.37
CA ILE A 79 -2.63 5.08 -4.11
C ILE A 79 -1.55 5.33 -3.05
N ARG A 80 -1.97 5.45 -1.79
CA ARG A 80 -1.07 5.52 -0.65
C ARG A 80 -1.59 4.65 0.49
N ALA A 81 -0.79 3.64 0.87
CA ALA A 81 -1.02 2.89 2.09
C ALA A 81 -0.26 3.54 3.24
N SER A 82 -0.99 4.06 4.23
CA SER A 82 -0.42 4.65 5.44
C SER A 82 -0.53 3.67 6.60
N LEU A 83 0.61 3.28 7.18
CA LEU A 83 0.77 2.19 8.14
C LEU A 83 1.10 2.74 9.54
N TYR A 84 0.24 3.64 10.03
CA TYR A 84 0.39 4.23 11.36
C TYR A 84 -0.03 3.27 12.46
N ASN A 85 0.23 3.64 13.72
CA ASN A 85 0.07 2.81 14.91
C ASN A 85 -1.31 2.19 15.09
N ALA A 86 -2.36 2.85 14.57
CA ALA A 86 -3.74 2.37 14.65
C ALA A 86 -4.07 1.30 13.61
N VAL A 87 -3.20 1.09 12.61
CA VAL A 87 -3.36 0.06 11.59
C VAL A 87 -2.87 -1.28 12.15
N THR A 88 -3.75 -2.27 12.17
CA THR A 88 -3.48 -3.61 12.71
C THR A 88 -2.71 -4.46 11.70
N ILE A 89 -2.20 -5.62 12.12
CA ILE A 89 -1.53 -6.55 11.19
C ILE A 89 -2.53 -7.14 10.20
N GLU A 90 -3.74 -7.38 10.69
CA GLU A 90 -4.88 -7.94 10.00
C GLU A 90 -5.30 -7.01 8.86
N ASP A 91 -5.44 -5.71 9.12
CA ASP A 91 -5.74 -4.69 8.09
C ASP A 91 -4.73 -4.74 6.93
N VAL A 92 -3.44 -4.88 7.27
CA VAL A 92 -2.37 -4.94 6.28
C VAL A 92 -2.37 -6.27 5.51
N GLN A 93 -2.77 -7.37 6.14
CA GLN A 93 -2.94 -8.66 5.47
C GLN A 93 -4.10 -8.61 4.48
N GLU A 94 -5.22 -8.03 4.88
CA GLU A 94 -6.38 -7.86 4.00
C GLU A 94 -6.04 -6.98 2.81
N LEU A 95 -5.34 -5.86 3.04
CA LEU A 95 -4.85 -5.00 1.95
C LEU A 95 -3.92 -5.75 1.00
N ALA A 96 -2.94 -6.49 1.52
CA ALA A 96 -2.02 -7.25 0.69
C ALA A 96 -2.71 -8.37 -0.10
N ALA A 97 -3.70 -9.05 0.50
CA ALA A 97 -4.51 -10.05 -0.17
C ALA A 97 -5.39 -9.44 -1.27
N PHE A 98 -6.00 -8.29 -1.00
CA PHE A 98 -6.76 -7.52 -1.98
C PHE A 98 -5.87 -7.09 -3.16
N MET A 99 -4.68 -6.56 -2.91
CA MET A 99 -3.74 -6.17 -3.97
C MET A 99 -3.37 -7.35 -4.87
N LYS A 100 -3.13 -8.53 -4.31
CA LYS A 100 -2.85 -9.75 -5.09
C LYS A 100 -4.04 -10.17 -5.96
N LYS A 101 -5.24 -10.20 -5.40
CA LYS A 101 -6.47 -10.51 -6.16
C LYS A 101 -6.72 -9.48 -7.26
N PHE A 102 -6.50 -8.20 -6.96
CA PHE A 102 -6.66 -7.12 -7.94
C PHE A 102 -5.71 -7.28 -9.12
N LEU A 103 -4.45 -7.65 -8.85
CA LEU A 103 -3.46 -7.98 -9.87
C LEU A 103 -3.92 -9.13 -10.77
N GLU A 104 -4.33 -10.25 -10.18
CA GLU A 104 -4.79 -11.44 -10.92
C GLU A 104 -5.97 -11.13 -11.86
N MET A 105 -6.88 -10.23 -11.46
CA MET A 105 -8.02 -9.82 -12.27
C MET A 105 -7.69 -8.87 -13.43
N HIS A 106 -6.54 -8.19 -13.40
CA HIS A 106 -6.25 -7.06 -14.31
C HIS A 106 -4.89 -7.15 -15.02
N GLN A 107 -4.04 -8.10 -14.65
CA GLN A 107 -2.77 -8.37 -15.33
C GLN A 107 -3.00 -9.40 -16.44
N LEU A 108 -3.57 -8.96 -17.55
CA LEU A 108 -3.53 -9.66 -18.83
C LEU A 108 -2.42 -9.05 -19.70
#